data_AF-A0A7M7P119-F1
#
_entry.id   AF-A0A7M7P119-F1
#
_cell.length_a   1.000
_cell.length_b   1.000
_cell.length_c   1.000
_cell.angle_alpha   90.00
_cell.angle_beta   90.00
_cell.angle_gamma   90.00
#
_symmetry.space_group_name_H-M   'P 1'
#
loop_
_entity.id
_entity.type
_entity.pdbx_description
1 polymer ?
#
loop_
_entity_poly.entity_id
_entity_poly.type
_entity_poly.pdbx_seq_one_letter_code
_entity_poly.pdbx_strand_id
1 'polypeptide(L)'
;MNRQPPFLAASQFAASRLTSFIVAGLRRDIVTRRPDNVRFWSQDSVHCRSYSSLVVVLSMKVVPIRQRILVFPICRRFAANMFLPRDCAEIQTGGLSHLSGVYPIYPDRAGDDPLFVYCDMETDGGRWTVFQRRQDGSVDFFLFWSNYKHGFGNVSSEHWLGNDNIHRLSRQKTYELRIDLEDFEGHTRYATYSNFSIADEVANYTLALGSYSRDAGM
;
A
#
# COMPACT_ATOMS: atom_id res chain seq x y z
N MET A 1 2.76 -41.77 9.91
CA MET A 1 2.86 -41.42 8.48
C MET A 1 1.58 -40.70 8.09
N ASN A 2 1.59 -39.38 8.02
CA ASN A 2 0.48 -38.63 7.44
C ASN A 2 1.11 -37.57 6.54
N ARG A 3 1.23 -37.90 5.25
CA ARG A 3 1.72 -36.97 4.22
C ARG A 3 0.59 -35.96 3.99
N GLN A 4 0.78 -34.72 4.42
CA GLN A 4 -0.06 -33.60 4.00
C GLN A 4 0.08 -33.41 2.47
N PRO A 5 -1.02 -33.15 1.74
CA PRO A 5 -0.97 -33.01 0.29
C PRO A 5 -0.21 -31.75 -0.13
N PRO A 6 0.52 -31.79 -1.26
CA PRO A 6 1.46 -30.76 -1.71
C PRO A 6 0.84 -29.42 -2.13
N PHE A 7 -0.49 -29.29 -2.08
CA PHE A 7 -1.21 -28.07 -2.49
C PHE A 7 -1.24 -26.98 -1.41
N LEU A 8 -1.05 -27.32 -0.13
CA LEU A 8 -1.07 -26.36 0.98
C LEU A 8 0.19 -25.49 1.08
N ALA A 9 1.32 -25.97 0.55
CA ALA A 9 2.56 -25.22 0.54
C ALA A 9 2.60 -24.17 -0.58
N ALA A 10 1.87 -24.33 -1.69
CA ALA A 10 1.90 -23.38 -2.80
C ALA A 10 1.14 -22.06 -2.49
N SER A 11 0.09 -22.11 -1.66
CA SER A 11 -0.76 -20.95 -1.35
C SER A 11 -0.13 -19.98 -0.34
N GLN A 12 0.73 -20.45 0.57
CA GLN A 12 1.54 -19.59 1.44
C GLN A 12 2.56 -18.75 0.65
N PHE A 13 3.03 -19.25 -0.50
CA PHE A 13 4.09 -18.60 -1.25
C PHE A 13 3.61 -17.48 -2.18
N ALA A 14 2.32 -17.39 -2.54
CA ALA A 14 1.83 -16.38 -3.49
C ALA A 14 1.43 -15.04 -2.81
N ALA A 15 0.77 -15.06 -1.65
CA ALA A 15 0.37 -13.83 -0.94
C ALA A 15 1.56 -13.22 -0.17
N SER A 16 2.40 -14.08 0.43
CA SER A 16 3.66 -13.67 1.04
C SER A 16 4.59 -13.02 0.01
N ARG A 17 4.47 -13.36 -1.29
CA ARG A 17 5.26 -12.74 -2.35
C ARG A 17 4.89 -11.28 -2.61
N LEU A 18 3.66 -10.78 -2.47
CA LEU A 18 3.42 -9.34 -2.64
C LEU A 18 4.11 -8.53 -1.53
N THR A 19 3.87 -8.89 -0.27
CA THR A 19 4.52 -8.24 0.88
C THR A 19 6.03 -8.46 0.85
N SER A 20 6.50 -9.66 0.50
CA SER A 20 7.94 -9.96 0.39
C SER A 20 8.59 -9.41 -0.87
N PHE A 21 7.89 -9.17 -1.98
CA PHE A 21 8.48 -8.49 -3.15
C PHE A 21 8.50 -6.97 -2.93
N ILE A 22 7.46 -6.40 -2.31
CA ILE A 22 7.46 -4.99 -1.90
C ILE A 22 8.56 -4.75 -0.85
N VAL A 23 8.70 -5.61 0.16
CA VAL A 23 9.71 -5.48 1.23
C VAL A 23 11.10 -5.99 0.82
N ALA A 24 11.24 -7.12 0.13
CA ALA A 24 12.54 -7.67 -0.29
C ALA A 24 13.09 -7.05 -1.59
N GLY A 25 12.24 -6.47 -2.45
CA GLY A 25 12.69 -5.61 -3.55
C GLY A 25 13.42 -4.38 -3.02
N LEU A 26 12.89 -3.74 -1.97
CA LEU A 26 13.57 -2.64 -1.27
C LEU A 26 14.89 -3.09 -0.62
N ARG A 27 14.96 -4.31 -0.07
CA ARG A 27 16.19 -4.82 0.57
C ARG A 27 17.34 -5.08 -0.40
N ARG A 28 17.06 -5.38 -1.67
CA ARG A 28 18.10 -5.58 -2.71
C ARG A 28 18.57 -4.26 -3.31
N ASP A 29 17.69 -3.27 -3.45
CA ASP A 29 18.00 -2.00 -4.12
C ASP A 29 18.43 -0.87 -3.17
N ILE A 30 18.20 -1.00 -1.85
CA ILE A 30 18.76 -0.08 -0.83
C ILE A 30 20.22 -0.49 -0.45
N VAL A 31 20.67 -1.70 -0.78
CA VAL A 31 22.00 -2.23 -0.43
C VAL A 31 22.88 -2.50 -1.67
N THR A 32 23.06 -1.51 -2.54
CA THR A 32 24.09 -1.53 -3.62
C THR A 32 24.92 -0.24 -3.54
N ARG A 33 26.26 -0.16 -3.34
CA ARG A 33 27.49 -1.00 -3.26
C ARG A 33 28.56 -0.21 -2.43
N ARG A 34 29.29 -0.79 -1.43
CA ARG A 34 30.73 -1.25 -1.32
C ARG A 34 31.87 -0.21 -1.58
N PRO A 35 33.13 -0.35 -1.05
CA PRO A 35 33.86 -1.53 -0.47
C PRO A 35 34.58 -1.23 0.90
N ASP A 36 35.05 -2.16 1.74
CA ASP A 36 36.30 -2.94 1.68
C ASP A 36 36.39 -3.93 2.87
N ASN A 37 37.04 -5.08 2.64
CA ASN A 37 37.73 -5.97 3.60
C ASN A 37 37.13 -6.22 5.01
N VAL A 38 36.21 -7.19 5.17
CA VAL A 38 36.23 -8.12 6.33
C VAL A 38 35.66 -9.48 5.93
N ARG A 39 36.30 -10.53 6.45
CA ARG A 39 36.16 -11.97 6.17
C ARG A 39 34.74 -12.52 6.38
N PHE A 40 34.41 -13.52 5.57
CA PHE A 40 33.23 -14.37 5.70
C PHE A 40 33.25 -15.16 7.03
N TRP A 41 32.21 -14.91 7.83
CA TRP A 41 31.53 -15.73 8.84
C TRP A 41 32.21 -17.02 9.33
N SER A 42 32.73 -17.01 10.56
CA SER A 42 32.72 -18.20 11.41
C SER A 42 31.38 -18.30 12.12
N GLN A 43 30.78 -19.50 12.07
CA GLN A 43 29.67 -19.90 12.93
C GLN A 43 30.08 -19.70 14.38
N ASP A 44 29.33 -18.89 15.12
CA ASP A 44 28.90 -19.13 16.51
C ASP A 44 28.16 -17.90 17.05
N SER A 45 27.15 -18.16 17.87
CA SER A 45 26.30 -17.23 18.63
C SER A 45 24.96 -16.88 18.01
N VAL A 46 23.96 -17.65 18.46
CA VAL A 46 22.55 -17.28 18.52
C VAL A 46 22.43 -15.89 19.16
N HIS A 47 22.15 -14.89 18.32
CA HIS A 47 21.61 -13.59 18.72
C HIS A 47 20.53 -13.21 17.71
N CYS A 48 19.35 -13.81 17.86
CA CYS A 48 18.13 -13.20 17.34
C CYS A 48 17.86 -11.93 18.16
N ARG A 49 18.41 -10.79 17.74
CA ARG A 49 17.89 -9.50 18.21
C ARG A 49 16.53 -9.28 17.57
N SER A 50 15.51 -9.57 18.38
CA SER A 50 14.28 -8.81 18.62
C SER A 50 13.84 -7.79 17.55
N TYR A 51 12.63 -7.98 17.01
CA TYR A 51 11.73 -7.01 16.34
C TYR A 51 12.36 -5.92 15.45
N SER A 52 12.25 -6.14 14.15
CA SER A 52 12.69 -5.27 13.04
C SER A 52 11.65 -4.19 12.68
N SER A 53 11.35 -3.24 13.58
CA SER A 53 10.30 -2.24 13.31
C SER A 53 10.82 -1.02 12.55
N LEU A 54 11.05 -1.18 11.24
CA LEU A 54 10.95 -0.08 10.28
C LEU A 54 9.46 0.27 10.15
N VAL A 55 9.08 1.54 10.29
CA VAL A 55 7.71 1.96 9.93
C VAL A 55 7.61 1.82 8.41
N VAL A 56 6.57 1.14 7.92
CA VAL A 56 6.36 0.95 6.47
C VAL A 56 4.91 1.25 6.15
N VAL A 57 4.68 2.30 5.37
CA VAL A 57 3.34 2.69 4.91
C VAL A 57 3.27 2.55 3.39
N LEU A 58 2.25 1.85 2.90
CA LEU A 58 1.95 1.76 1.48
C LEU A 58 0.65 2.51 1.20
N SER A 59 0.76 3.46 0.28
CA SER A 59 -0.31 4.38 -0.06
C SER A 59 -0.50 4.42 -1.57
N MET A 60 -1.74 4.48 -2.03
CA MET A 60 -2.05 4.69 -3.44
C MET A 60 -2.85 5.98 -3.64
N LYS A 61 -2.59 6.67 -4.75
CA LYS A 61 -3.28 7.92 -5.10
C LYS A 61 -3.55 7.96 -6.59
N VAL A 62 -4.63 8.61 -7.00
CA VAL A 62 -4.99 8.72 -8.41
C VAL A 62 -4.02 9.66 -9.13
N VAL A 63 -3.40 9.19 -10.20
CA VAL A 63 -2.54 10.02 -11.06
C VAL A 63 -3.42 11.00 -11.84
N PRO A 64 -3.19 12.32 -11.75
CA PRO A 64 -3.92 13.28 -12.56
C PRO A 64 -3.51 13.11 -14.03
N ILE A 65 -4.48 12.87 -14.90
CA ILE A 65 -4.26 12.94 -16.35
C ILE A 65 -3.89 14.39 -16.66
N ARG A 66 -2.70 14.65 -17.21
CA ARG A 66 -2.33 15.98 -17.75
C ARG A 66 -3.25 16.31 -18.93
N GLN A 67 -4.45 16.79 -18.66
CA GLN A 67 -5.31 17.34 -19.68
C GLN A 67 -4.87 18.78 -19.95
N ARG A 68 -4.56 19.11 -21.21
CA ARG A 68 -4.49 20.50 -21.66
C ARG A 68 -5.92 21.06 -21.65
N ILE A 69 -6.41 21.54 -20.52
CA ILE A 69 -7.76 22.13 -20.41
C ILE A 69 -7.66 23.65 -20.50
N LEU A 70 -8.32 24.22 -21.51
CA LEU A 70 -8.67 25.63 -21.60
C LEU A 70 -9.72 25.93 -20.52
N VAL A 71 -9.38 26.80 -19.56
CA VAL A 71 -10.27 27.21 -18.48
C VAL A 71 -11.42 28.02 -19.06
N PHE A 72 -12.62 27.44 -19.15
CA PHE A 72 -13.86 28.20 -19.19
C PHE A 72 -14.48 28.18 -17.80
N PRO A 73 -14.78 29.35 -17.19
CA PRO A 73 -15.37 29.40 -15.86
C PRO A 73 -16.84 28.99 -15.99
N ILE A 74 -17.13 27.71 -15.76
CA ILE A 74 -18.52 27.26 -15.64
C ILE A 74 -18.89 27.29 -14.17
N CYS A 75 -19.64 28.32 -13.78
CA CYS A 75 -20.44 28.30 -12.57
C CYS A 75 -21.45 27.14 -12.70
N ARG A 76 -21.27 26.05 -11.95
CA ARG A 76 -22.20 24.90 -11.95
C ARG A 76 -22.98 24.81 -10.65
N ARG A 77 -24.30 24.69 -10.81
CA ARG A 77 -25.30 24.41 -9.77
C ARG A 77 -24.94 23.11 -9.04
N PHE A 78 -24.98 23.15 -7.70
CA PHE A 78 -24.97 21.97 -6.85
C PHE A 78 -26.27 21.19 -7.07
N ALA A 79 -26.22 20.12 -7.86
CA ALA A 79 -27.21 19.06 -7.76
C ALA A 79 -26.75 18.16 -6.60
N ALA A 80 -27.58 18.06 -5.56
CA ALA A 80 -27.38 17.13 -4.45
C ALA A 80 -27.60 15.69 -4.93
N ASN A 81 -26.63 15.18 -5.69
CA ASN A 81 -26.47 13.74 -5.85
C ASN A 81 -25.76 13.26 -4.58
N MET A 82 -26.19 12.14 -4.00
CA MET A 82 -25.50 11.51 -2.88
C MET A 82 -24.06 11.19 -3.33
N PHE A 83 -23.11 12.04 -2.95
CA PHE A 83 -21.72 11.93 -3.38
C PHE A 83 -21.06 10.79 -2.60
N LEU A 84 -20.88 9.66 -3.27
CA LEU A 84 -20.22 8.47 -2.73
C LEU A 84 -18.78 8.43 -3.24
N PRO A 85 -17.80 8.92 -2.46
CA PRO A 85 -16.41 8.99 -2.89
C PRO A 85 -15.85 7.57 -3.06
N ARG A 86 -15.20 7.30 -4.19
CA ARG A 86 -14.63 5.96 -4.47
C ARG A 86 -13.27 5.73 -3.84
N ASP A 87 -12.56 6.80 -3.49
CA ASP A 87 -11.21 6.80 -2.94
C ASP A 87 -10.96 8.09 -2.14
N CYS A 88 -9.84 8.16 -1.42
CA CYS A 88 -9.45 9.34 -0.65
C CYS A 88 -9.24 10.60 -1.51
N ALA A 89 -8.95 10.43 -2.81
CA ALA A 89 -8.79 11.57 -3.70
C ALA A 89 -10.14 12.26 -3.97
N GLU A 90 -11.21 11.50 -4.17
CA GLU A 90 -12.56 12.04 -4.32
C GLU A 90 -13.08 12.70 -3.04
N ILE A 91 -12.70 12.22 -1.86
CA ILE A 91 -13.02 12.87 -0.58
C ILE A 91 -12.42 14.29 -0.53
N GLN A 92 -11.12 14.42 -0.78
CA GLN A 92 -10.44 15.70 -0.63
C GLN A 92 -10.80 16.68 -1.76
N THR A 93 -10.88 16.20 -3.00
CA THR A 93 -11.24 17.04 -4.17
C THR A 93 -12.71 17.44 -4.19
N GLY A 94 -13.59 16.61 -3.60
CA GLY A 94 -15.01 16.91 -3.42
C GLY A 94 -15.29 17.89 -2.29
N GLY A 95 -14.28 18.30 -1.51
CA GLY A 95 -14.42 19.21 -0.38
C GLY A 95 -15.09 18.58 0.85
N LEU A 96 -15.13 17.24 0.96
CA LEU A 96 -15.73 16.55 2.11
C LEU A 96 -14.87 16.69 3.37
N SER A 97 -13.55 16.55 3.23
CA SER A 97 -12.58 16.72 4.31
C SER A 97 -11.18 16.95 3.77
N HIS A 98 -10.37 17.71 4.53
CA HIS A 98 -8.95 17.90 4.30
C HIS A 98 -8.07 17.34 5.43
N LEU A 99 -8.67 16.73 6.45
CA LEU A 99 -7.95 16.15 7.58
C LEU A 99 -7.67 14.66 7.34
N SER A 100 -6.51 14.20 7.77
CA SER A 100 -6.19 12.77 7.75
C SER A 100 -7.06 11.99 8.75
N GLY A 101 -7.47 10.78 8.39
CA GLY A 101 -8.37 10.00 9.24
C GLY A 101 -9.00 8.81 8.53
N VAL A 102 -9.89 8.11 9.23
CA VAL A 102 -10.63 6.98 8.68
C VAL A 102 -11.90 7.47 8.03
N TYR A 103 -12.12 7.08 6.77
CA TYR A 103 -13.29 7.48 5.98
C TYR A 103 -13.94 6.27 5.30
N PRO A 104 -15.28 6.30 5.13
CA PRO A 104 -15.96 5.37 4.25
C PRO A 104 -15.75 5.78 2.78
N ILE A 105 -15.37 4.81 1.95
CA ILE A 105 -15.33 4.94 0.50
C ILE A 105 -16.20 3.86 -0.14
N TYR A 106 -16.61 4.12 -1.39
CA TYR A 106 -17.55 3.29 -2.15
C TYR A 106 -16.95 2.90 -3.51
N PRO A 107 -15.96 1.98 -3.56
CA PRO A 107 -15.28 1.58 -4.78
C PRO A 107 -16.21 1.24 -5.96
N ASP A 108 -17.30 0.53 -5.67
CA ASP A 108 -18.26 0.02 -6.67
C ASP A 108 -19.52 0.89 -6.81
N ARG A 109 -19.55 2.06 -6.16
CA ARG A 109 -20.70 2.99 -6.09
C ARG A 109 -21.90 2.43 -5.32
N ALA A 110 -23.09 2.98 -5.56
CA ALA A 110 -24.30 2.71 -4.78
C ALA A 110 -24.76 1.25 -4.92
N GLY A 111 -24.95 0.57 -3.79
CA GLY A 111 -25.46 -0.81 -3.73
C GLY A 111 -24.71 -1.71 -2.75
N ASP A 112 -23.46 -1.38 -2.44
CA ASP A 112 -22.58 -2.17 -1.57
C ASP A 112 -22.24 -1.47 -0.24
N ASP A 113 -21.84 -2.27 0.75
CA ASP A 113 -21.34 -1.79 2.04
C ASP A 113 -20.09 -0.91 1.87
N PRO A 114 -19.94 0.16 2.67
CA PRO A 114 -18.77 1.03 2.61
C PRO A 114 -17.50 0.28 2.99
N LEU A 115 -16.41 0.55 2.24
CA LEU A 115 -15.07 0.15 2.63
C LEU A 115 -14.45 1.27 3.48
N PHE A 116 -14.09 0.97 4.72
CA PHE A 116 -13.37 1.93 5.56
C PHE A 116 -11.88 1.89 5.26
N VAL A 117 -11.29 3.06 5.03
CA VAL A 117 -9.87 3.24 4.73
C VAL A 117 -9.29 4.40 5.52
N TYR A 118 -7.99 4.36 5.76
CA TYR A 118 -7.28 5.54 6.24
C TYR A 118 -6.87 6.41 5.05
N CYS A 119 -7.31 7.66 5.08
CA CYS A 119 -6.90 8.68 4.13
C CYS A 119 -5.82 9.56 4.76
N ASP A 120 -4.65 9.59 4.12
CA ASP A 120 -3.64 10.60 4.39
C ASP A 120 -3.89 11.80 3.45
N MET A 121 -4.33 12.89 4.07
CA MET A 121 -4.74 14.13 3.40
C MET A 121 -3.65 15.21 3.46
N GLU A 122 -2.50 14.92 4.05
CA GLU A 122 -1.45 15.89 4.35
C GLU A 122 -0.18 15.63 3.52
N THR A 123 0.30 14.39 3.48
CA THR A 123 1.56 14.03 2.82
C THR A 123 1.49 14.31 1.32
N ASP A 124 2.45 15.05 0.76
CA ASP A 124 2.56 15.33 -0.69
C ASP A 124 1.23 15.81 -1.33
N GLY A 125 0.55 16.74 -0.64
CA GLY A 125 -0.74 17.29 -1.08
C GLY A 125 -1.91 16.31 -0.96
N GLY A 126 -1.80 15.35 -0.04
CA GLY A 126 -2.87 14.46 0.41
C GLY A 126 -3.39 13.48 -0.66
N ARG A 127 -4.65 13.08 -0.52
CA ARG A 127 -5.38 12.16 -1.42
C ARG A 127 -4.88 10.72 -1.41
N TRP A 128 -4.08 10.35 -0.42
CA TRP A 128 -3.51 9.01 -0.30
C TRP A 128 -4.49 8.07 0.38
N THR A 129 -4.77 6.95 -0.26
CA THR A 129 -5.47 5.83 0.37
C THR A 129 -4.41 4.87 0.91
N VAL A 130 -4.29 4.78 2.24
CA VAL A 130 -3.37 3.87 2.89
C VAL A 130 -3.97 2.47 2.88
N PHE A 131 -3.25 1.51 2.33
CA PHE A 131 -3.71 0.12 2.27
C PHE A 131 -2.83 -0.86 3.05
N GLN A 132 -1.69 -0.39 3.54
CA GLN A 132 -0.83 -1.13 4.46
C GLN A 132 -0.13 -0.13 5.39
N ARG A 133 -0.10 -0.43 6.70
CA ARG A 133 0.72 0.29 7.68
C ARG A 133 1.37 -0.68 8.67
N ARG A 134 2.68 -0.54 8.85
CA ARG A 134 3.47 -1.10 9.97
C ARG A 134 4.08 0.06 10.75
N GLN A 135 4.04 0.00 12.06
CA GLN A 135 4.61 1.03 12.94
C GLN A 135 5.11 0.48 14.29
N ASP A 136 4.44 -0.52 14.87
CA ASP A 136 4.65 -0.93 16.27
C ASP A 136 4.66 -2.46 16.48
N GLY A 137 4.29 -3.24 15.47
CA GLY A 137 4.18 -4.70 15.56
C GLY A 137 2.96 -5.18 16.34
N SER A 138 1.94 -4.34 16.54
CA SER A 138 0.69 -4.70 17.22
C SER A 138 -0.16 -5.73 16.45
N VAL A 139 0.07 -5.89 15.15
CA VAL A 139 -0.66 -6.84 14.30
C VAL A 139 0.30 -7.87 13.70
N ASP A 140 -0.11 -9.14 13.72
CA ASP A 140 0.63 -10.22 13.07
C ASP A 140 0.40 -10.17 11.54
N PHE A 141 1.49 -10.18 10.78
CA PHE A 141 1.48 -10.24 9.33
C PHE A 141 1.86 -11.63 8.80
N PHE A 142 2.19 -12.58 9.67
CA PHE A 142 2.44 -13.98 9.31
C PHE A 142 1.14 -14.78 9.26
N LEU A 143 0.24 -14.36 8.38
CA LEU A 143 -1.12 -14.92 8.26
C LEU A 143 -1.33 -15.71 6.97
N PHE A 144 -2.38 -16.53 6.95
CA PHE A 144 -2.78 -17.34 5.79
C PHE A 144 -3.36 -16.50 4.64
N TRP A 145 -3.40 -17.10 3.45
CA TRP A 145 -3.94 -16.51 2.21
C TRP A 145 -5.29 -15.81 2.39
N SER A 146 -6.24 -16.46 3.09
CA SER A 146 -7.57 -15.92 3.32
C SER A 146 -7.56 -14.58 4.06
N ASN A 147 -6.62 -14.37 5.00
CA ASN A 147 -6.48 -13.10 5.70
C ASN A 147 -5.97 -12.01 4.77
N TYR A 148 -4.96 -12.31 3.94
CA TYR A 148 -4.45 -11.36 2.96
C TYR A 148 -5.48 -11.03 1.87
N LYS A 149 -6.35 -11.97 1.51
CA LYS A 149 -7.47 -11.75 0.59
C LYS A 149 -8.48 -10.73 1.13
N HIS A 150 -8.98 -10.94 2.35
CA HIS A 150 -10.05 -10.11 2.94
C HIS A 150 -9.54 -8.85 3.66
N GLY A 151 -8.30 -8.87 4.14
CA GLY A 151 -7.73 -7.83 4.99
C GLY A 151 -7.74 -8.20 6.47
N PHE A 152 -6.89 -7.53 7.25
CA PHE A 152 -6.75 -7.72 8.69
C PHE A 152 -6.13 -6.49 9.36
N GLY A 153 -6.22 -6.42 10.69
CA GLY A 153 -5.74 -5.29 11.49
C GLY A 153 -6.78 -4.18 11.62
N ASN A 154 -6.32 -2.98 11.98
CA ASN A 154 -7.16 -1.80 12.15
C ASN A 154 -6.67 -0.67 11.25
N VAL A 155 -7.58 -0.14 10.41
CA VAL A 155 -7.24 0.93 9.47
C VAL A 155 -6.71 2.20 10.15
N SER A 156 -7.03 2.44 11.44
CA SER A 156 -6.45 3.55 12.20
C SER A 156 -5.01 3.30 12.69
N SER A 157 -4.52 2.04 12.67
CA SER A 157 -3.18 1.63 13.09
C SER A 157 -2.57 0.64 12.08
N GLU A 158 -1.97 -0.47 12.54
CA GLU A 158 -1.41 -1.49 11.66
C GLU A 158 -2.51 -2.31 10.96
N HIS A 159 -2.41 -2.43 9.65
CA HIS A 159 -3.37 -3.20 8.87
C HIS A 159 -2.86 -3.59 7.49
N TRP A 160 -3.58 -4.54 6.89
CA TRP A 160 -3.58 -4.83 5.47
C TRP A 160 -5.02 -4.72 4.96
N LEU A 161 -5.27 -3.88 3.95
CA LEU A 161 -6.63 -3.59 3.47
C LEU A 161 -7.34 -4.80 2.83
N GLY A 162 -6.58 -5.80 2.38
CA GLY A 162 -7.08 -6.96 1.68
C GLY A 162 -6.87 -6.88 0.18
N ASN A 163 -6.40 -7.98 -0.42
CA ASN A 163 -6.06 -8.05 -1.84
C ASN A 163 -7.29 -7.83 -2.73
N ASP A 164 -8.46 -8.33 -2.34
CA ASP A 164 -9.69 -8.09 -3.11
C ASP A 164 -10.02 -6.59 -3.15
N ASN A 165 -9.85 -5.89 -2.02
CA ASN A 165 -10.10 -4.45 -1.93
C ASN A 165 -9.05 -3.63 -2.70
N ILE A 166 -7.76 -3.99 -2.59
CA ILE A 166 -6.68 -3.34 -3.33
C ILE A 166 -6.84 -3.55 -4.84
N HIS A 167 -7.26 -4.74 -5.29
CA HIS A 167 -7.57 -5.03 -6.68
C HIS A 167 -8.75 -4.17 -7.16
N ARG A 168 -9.86 -4.15 -6.40
CA ARG A 168 -11.04 -3.34 -6.68
C ARG A 168 -10.70 -1.87 -6.83
N LEU A 169 -9.86 -1.31 -5.96
CA LEU A 169 -9.40 0.08 -6.04
C LEU A 169 -8.53 0.31 -7.28
N SER A 170 -7.46 -0.47 -7.42
CA SER A 170 -6.44 -0.25 -8.45
C SER A 170 -6.93 -0.44 -9.89
N ARG A 171 -8.08 -1.11 -10.10
CA ARG A 171 -8.72 -1.24 -11.42
C ARG A 171 -9.51 0.00 -11.85
N GLN A 172 -9.89 0.90 -10.94
CA GLN A 172 -10.82 1.99 -11.25
C GLN A 172 -10.22 3.09 -12.12
N LYS A 173 -8.95 3.41 -11.86
CA LYS A 173 -8.21 4.54 -12.43
C LYS A 173 -6.73 4.15 -12.48
N THR A 174 -5.89 5.01 -13.04
CA THR A 174 -4.44 4.87 -12.87
C THR A 174 -4.04 5.38 -11.50
N TYR A 175 -3.49 4.51 -10.66
CA TYR A 175 -2.97 4.85 -9.35
C TYR A 175 -1.45 4.88 -9.36
N GLU A 176 -0.84 5.83 -8.65
CA GLU A 176 0.54 5.77 -8.24
C GLU A 176 0.65 5.08 -6.88
N LEU A 177 1.74 4.34 -6.67
CA LEU A 177 2.08 3.77 -5.38
C LEU A 177 3.16 4.63 -4.74
N ARG A 178 3.00 4.94 -3.46
CA ARG A 178 4.02 5.52 -2.60
C ARG A 178 4.32 4.58 -1.45
N ILE A 179 5.61 4.43 -1.16
CA ILE A 179 6.13 3.63 -0.06
C ILE A 179 6.92 4.56 0.83
N ASP A 180 6.45 4.76 2.06
CA ASP A 180 7.14 5.53 3.08
C ASP A 180 7.80 4.57 4.08
N LEU A 181 9.07 4.84 4.39
CA LEU A 181 9.90 4.09 5.32
C LEU A 181 10.43 5.04 6.39
N GLU A 182 10.43 4.60 7.64
CA GLU A 182 11.08 5.29 8.75
C GLU A 182 12.03 4.35 9.47
N ASP A 183 13.26 4.80 9.72
CA ASP A 183 14.22 4.09 10.55
C ASP A 183 14.02 4.35 12.05
N PHE A 184 14.81 3.66 12.87
CA PHE A 184 14.74 3.77 14.32
C PHE A 184 15.26 5.11 14.87
N GLU A 185 15.93 5.90 14.04
CA GLU A 185 16.42 7.25 14.38
C GLU A 185 15.42 8.33 13.93
N GLY A 186 14.29 7.92 13.33
CA GLY A 186 13.24 8.80 12.82
C GLY A 186 13.53 9.35 11.42
N HIS A 187 14.54 8.85 10.72
CA HIS A 187 14.80 9.27 9.35
C HIS A 187 13.78 8.63 8.41
N THR A 188 13.07 9.49 7.69
CA THR A 188 12.09 9.07 6.70
C THR A 188 12.69 9.07 5.29
N ARG A 189 12.28 8.10 4.48
CA ARG A 189 12.58 8.01 3.05
C ARG A 189 11.35 7.49 2.32
N TYR A 190 11.17 7.89 1.08
CA TYR A 190 10.09 7.37 0.26
C TYR A 190 10.51 6.96 -1.15
N ALA A 191 9.70 6.10 -1.73
CA ALA A 191 9.78 5.73 -3.13
C ALA A 191 8.38 5.75 -3.75
N THR A 192 8.32 6.07 -5.03
CA THR A 192 7.07 6.12 -5.80
C THR A 192 7.15 5.26 -7.06
N TYR A 193 6.00 4.75 -7.49
CA TYR A 193 5.83 4.07 -8.77
C TYR A 193 4.67 4.73 -9.51
N SER A 194 4.90 5.12 -10.76
CA SER A 194 3.94 5.92 -11.55
C SER A 194 2.66 5.18 -11.96
N ASN A 195 2.63 3.86 -11.80
CA ASN A 195 1.47 3.02 -12.04
C ASN A 195 1.50 1.87 -11.03
N PHE A 196 0.35 1.55 -10.46
CA PHE A 196 0.17 0.48 -9.50
C PHE A 196 -1.16 -0.21 -9.76
N SER A 197 -1.08 -1.51 -9.98
CA SER A 197 -2.24 -2.37 -9.97
C SER A 197 -1.88 -3.78 -9.53
N ILE A 198 -2.86 -4.47 -8.97
CA ILE A 198 -2.75 -5.91 -8.72
C ILE A 198 -3.83 -6.62 -9.52
N ALA A 199 -3.55 -7.82 -9.99
CA ALA A 199 -4.53 -8.65 -10.69
C ALA A 199 -5.58 -9.24 -9.71
N ASP A 200 -6.51 -10.03 -10.23
CA ASP A 200 -7.51 -10.72 -9.41
C ASP A 200 -6.93 -11.99 -8.74
N GLU A 201 -7.77 -12.70 -7.98
CA GLU A 201 -7.37 -13.94 -7.30
C GLU A 201 -6.93 -15.04 -8.28
N VAL A 202 -7.59 -15.16 -9.44
CA VAL A 202 -7.27 -16.18 -10.45
C VAL A 202 -5.85 -15.98 -10.99
N ALA A 203 -5.46 -14.72 -11.17
CA ALA A 203 -4.11 -14.30 -11.51
C ALA A 203 -3.18 -14.11 -10.29
N ASN A 204 -3.53 -14.70 -9.14
CA ASN A 204 -2.76 -14.69 -7.88
C ASN A 204 -2.37 -13.28 -7.40
N TYR A 205 -3.23 -12.29 -7.62
CA TYR A 205 -2.99 -10.89 -7.28
C TYR A 205 -1.69 -10.30 -7.84
N THR A 206 -1.23 -10.79 -9.00
CA THR A 206 0.05 -10.40 -9.62
C THR A 206 0.20 -8.88 -9.68
N LEU A 207 1.31 -8.38 -9.13
CA LEU A 207 1.63 -6.96 -9.05
C LEU A 207 2.15 -6.43 -10.39
N ALA A 208 1.61 -5.30 -10.83
CA ALA A 208 2.11 -4.52 -11.95
C ALA A 208 2.50 -3.11 -11.49
N LEU A 209 3.76 -2.75 -11.73
CA LEU A 209 4.34 -1.46 -11.36
C LEU A 209 4.80 -0.68 -12.61
N GLY A 210 4.62 0.63 -12.56
CA GLY A 210 5.16 1.58 -13.53
C GLY A 210 6.61 1.94 -13.25
N SER A 211 7.02 3.11 -13.76
CA SER A 211 8.37 3.63 -13.56
C SER A 211 8.61 3.92 -12.09
N TYR A 212 9.75 3.45 -11.60
CA TYR A 212 10.26 3.74 -10.27
C TYR A 212 10.83 5.16 -10.21
N SER A 213 10.52 5.87 -9.13
CA SER A 213 11.16 7.14 -8.78
C SER A 213 11.46 7.13 -7.28
N ARG A 214 12.72 7.41 -6.93
CA ARG A 214 13.16 7.51 -5.54
C ARG A 214 13.15 8.97 -5.12
N ASP A 215 12.85 9.22 -3.86
CA ASP A 215 13.26 10.47 -3.25
C ASP A 215 14.79 10.59 -3.24
N ALA A 216 15.32 11.64 -3.86
CA ALA A 216 16.72 12.02 -3.71
C ALA A 216 16.88 12.75 -2.37
N GLY A 217 16.56 12.06 -1.27
CA GLY A 217 16.69 12.62 0.07
C GLY A 217 18.16 12.93 0.38
N MET A 218 18.44 14.18 0.76
CA MET A 218 19.74 14.67 1.25
C MET A 218 20.21 13.91 2.51
#